data_AF-A0A3N9UCV7-F1
#
_entry.id   AF-A0A3N9UCV7-F1
#
_cell.length_a   1.000
_cell.length_b   1.000
_cell.length_c   1.000
_cell.angle_alpha   90.00
_cell.angle_beta   90.00
_cell.angle_gamma   90.00
#
_symmetry.space_group_name_H-M   'P 1'
#
loop_
_entity.id
_entity.type
_entity.pdbx_description
1 polymer ?
#
loop_
_entity_poly.entity_id
_entity_poly.type
_entity_poly.pdbx_seq_one_letter_code
_entity_poly.pdbx_strand_id
1 'polypeptide(L)'
;MRHFKGYYFFIMFTLLLTGCADVEKSPSNTKLTIESYTMSDQESLLISKTGVEQIEFFKLNGTLKEEDDLQISVEVFENGKAKAELLKSWDDIETKYKDSLISFGISDSTDEDPSLKLINGIPSGLATTFYPSNMTTYSFSKLIDEKITLEKNKPIYLAGWLGTTKNELRSSGVVNGELPPGIEETELAFLYKVLWTDKENK
;
A
#
# COMPACT_ATOMS: atom_id res chain seq x y z
N MET A 1 -5.65 84.83 11.79
CA MET A 1 -6.45 83.64 11.39
C MET A 1 -6.62 83.74 9.88
N ARG A 2 -6.22 82.82 9.00
CA ARG A 2 -5.87 81.40 9.10
C ARG A 2 -5.14 81.07 7.78
N HIS A 3 -3.99 80.43 7.88
CA HIS A 3 -3.16 79.96 6.77
C HIS A 3 -3.89 78.92 5.90
N PHE A 4 -3.55 78.79 4.62
CA PHE A 4 -2.96 77.55 4.10
C PHE A 4 -2.27 77.80 2.74
N LYS A 5 -0.97 77.50 2.71
CA LYS A 5 -0.05 77.56 1.56
C LYS A 5 -0.27 76.34 0.65
N GLY A 6 0.13 76.50 -0.61
CA GLY A 6 0.01 75.51 -1.67
C GLY A 6 1.04 74.39 -1.69
N TYR A 7 1.17 73.82 -2.88
CA TYR A 7 1.96 72.65 -3.33
C TYR A 7 1.37 71.28 -2.96
N TYR A 8 0.94 70.51 -3.97
CA TYR A 8 1.75 69.39 -4.47
C TYR A 8 1.17 68.84 -5.78
N PHE A 9 1.86 69.17 -6.87
CA PHE A 9 1.83 68.50 -8.16
C PHE A 9 2.73 67.25 -8.04
N PHE A 10 2.38 66.18 -8.75
CA PHE A 10 3.24 65.02 -9.06
C PHE A 10 3.63 64.09 -7.89
N ILE A 11 3.15 62.84 -7.92
CA ILE A 11 3.95 61.67 -8.31
C ILE A 11 3.01 60.46 -8.36
N MET A 12 2.75 60.08 -9.60
CA MET A 12 2.27 58.79 -10.06
C MET A 12 3.32 57.72 -9.71
N PHE A 13 2.86 56.51 -9.39
CA PHE A 13 3.64 55.27 -9.53
C PHE A 13 4.93 55.14 -8.69
N THR A 14 4.80 54.56 -7.51
CA THR A 14 5.82 53.63 -7.00
C THR A 14 5.07 52.39 -6.47
N LEU A 15 5.09 51.33 -7.29
CA LEU A 15 5.77 50.07 -6.96
C LEU A 15 5.10 49.39 -5.76
N LEU A 16 4.11 48.50 -5.95
CA LEU A 16 4.35 47.11 -6.37
C LEU A 16 5.69 46.57 -5.83
N LEU A 17 5.87 46.65 -4.51
CA LEU A 17 6.84 45.84 -3.76
C LEU A 17 6.08 44.61 -3.27
N THR A 18 6.10 43.55 -4.08
CA THR A 18 6.97 42.38 -3.85
C THR A 18 6.75 41.78 -2.47
N GLY A 19 5.71 40.95 -2.41
CA GLY A 19 5.49 39.96 -1.37
C GLY A 19 5.02 38.65 -2.00
N CYS A 20 5.62 38.23 -3.12
CA CYS A 20 5.77 36.80 -3.33
C CYS A 20 6.67 36.34 -2.20
N ALA A 21 6.07 35.95 -1.09
CA ALA A 21 6.68 34.91 -0.28
C ALA A 21 6.82 33.75 -1.26
N ASP A 22 8.03 33.60 -1.81
CA ASP A 22 8.55 32.28 -2.13
C ASP A 22 8.42 31.53 -0.81
N VAL A 23 7.28 30.88 -0.64
CA VAL A 23 7.17 29.71 0.19
C VAL A 23 8.22 28.81 -0.41
N GLU A 24 9.40 28.78 0.21
CA GLU A 24 10.33 27.69 0.07
C GLU A 24 9.49 26.44 0.29
N LYS A 25 9.00 25.87 -0.81
CA LYS A 25 8.60 24.47 -0.87
C LYS A 25 9.88 23.76 -0.54
N SER A 26 10.08 23.51 0.77
CA SER A 26 11.01 22.50 1.24
C SER A 26 10.85 21.34 0.26
N PRO A 27 11.93 20.87 -0.37
CA PRO A 27 11.83 19.73 -1.27
C PRO A 27 11.27 18.60 -0.41
N SER A 28 9.96 18.35 -0.56
CA SER A 28 9.34 17.15 -0.03
C SER A 28 9.96 16.06 -0.87
N ASN A 29 11.07 15.52 -0.38
CA ASN A 29 11.68 14.35 -0.98
C ASN A 29 10.71 13.21 -0.70
N THR A 30 9.73 13.07 -1.58
CA THR A 30 8.76 11.99 -1.58
C THR A 30 9.54 10.70 -1.62
N LYS A 31 9.58 10.02 -0.48
CA LYS A 31 10.28 8.76 -0.31
C LYS A 31 9.40 7.90 0.55
N LEU A 32 8.83 6.87 -0.07
CA LEU A 32 8.11 5.82 0.61
C LEU A 32 8.99 4.58 0.70
N THR A 33 8.99 3.95 1.86
CA THR A 33 9.71 2.71 2.10
C THR A 33 8.82 1.71 2.80
N ILE A 34 8.99 0.44 2.44
CA ILE A 34 8.30 -0.68 3.06
C ILE A 34 9.34 -1.72 3.49
N GLU A 35 9.17 -2.28 4.68
CA GLU A 35 9.99 -3.38 5.19
C GLU A 35 9.14 -4.37 5.99
N SER A 36 9.59 -5.61 6.07
CA SER A 36 8.92 -6.62 6.90
C SER A 36 8.89 -6.19 8.36
N TYR A 37 7.78 -6.46 9.05
CA TYR A 37 7.68 -6.31 10.49
C TYR A 37 7.85 -7.67 11.16
N THR A 38 8.90 -7.82 11.96
CA THR A 38 9.07 -9.01 12.80
C THR A 38 8.31 -8.81 14.11
N MET A 39 7.28 -9.61 14.31
CA MET A 39 6.53 -9.64 15.56
C MET A 39 7.38 -10.18 16.71
N SER A 40 7.13 -9.65 17.91
CA SER A 40 7.55 -10.26 19.17
C SER A 40 6.74 -11.52 19.49
N ASP A 41 7.26 -12.38 20.35
CA ASP A 41 6.55 -13.58 20.83
C ASP A 41 5.17 -13.26 21.41
N GLN A 42 5.05 -12.11 22.09
CA GLN A 42 3.79 -11.65 22.66
C GLN A 42 2.78 -11.25 21.57
N GLU A 43 3.22 -10.54 20.53
CA GLU A 43 2.35 -10.18 19.39
C GLU A 43 1.91 -11.43 18.63
N SER A 44 2.82 -12.35 18.34
CA SER A 44 2.50 -13.63 17.69
C SER A 44 1.50 -14.45 18.53
N LEU A 45 1.67 -14.49 19.86
CA LEU A 45 0.72 -15.14 20.75
C LEU A 45 -0.67 -14.51 20.68
N LEU A 46 -0.76 -13.17 20.69
CA LEU A 46 -2.06 -12.47 20.59
C LEU A 46 -2.75 -12.77 19.26
N ILE A 47 -2.01 -12.71 18.15
CA ILE A 47 -2.53 -13.03 16.81
C ILE A 47 -3.03 -14.48 16.75
N SER A 48 -2.32 -15.44 17.35
CA SER A 48 -2.76 -16.84 17.41
C SER A 48 -4.11 -17.06 18.10
N LYS A 49 -4.62 -16.08 18.86
CA LYS A 49 -5.93 -16.13 19.53
C LYS A 49 -7.05 -15.48 18.72
N THR A 50 -6.75 -14.91 17.56
CA THR A 50 -7.73 -14.23 16.70
C THR A 50 -8.42 -15.16 15.69
N GLY A 51 -7.89 -16.37 15.49
CA GLY A 51 -8.36 -17.30 14.46
C GLY A 51 -7.82 -17.01 13.06
N VAL A 52 -6.95 -16.01 12.90
CA VAL A 52 -6.17 -15.83 11.66
C VAL A 52 -5.12 -16.92 11.58
N GLU A 53 -5.06 -17.63 10.45
CA GLU A 53 -4.14 -18.74 10.27
C GLU A 53 -2.74 -18.25 9.92
N GLN A 54 -2.64 -17.40 8.91
CA GLN A 54 -1.37 -16.89 8.40
C GLN A 54 -1.53 -15.42 8.08
N ILE A 55 -0.55 -14.62 8.50
CA ILE A 55 -0.56 -13.17 8.30
C ILE A 55 0.88 -12.64 8.32
N GLU A 56 1.20 -11.80 7.35
CA GLU A 56 2.45 -11.04 7.31
C GLU A 56 2.17 -9.56 7.58
N PHE A 57 3.07 -8.93 8.34
CA PHE A 57 3.01 -7.52 8.68
C PHE A 57 4.17 -6.76 8.05
N PHE A 58 3.91 -5.51 7.67
CA PHE A 58 4.89 -4.63 7.04
C PHE A 58 4.81 -3.23 7.64
N LYS A 59 5.96 -2.58 7.73
CA LYS A 59 6.09 -1.18 8.15
C LYS A 59 6.19 -0.29 6.94
N LEU A 60 5.29 0.68 6.84
CA LEU A 60 5.28 1.74 5.86
C LEU A 60 5.81 3.03 6.48
N ASN A 61 6.79 3.63 5.82
CA ASN A 61 7.44 4.86 6.28
C ASN A 61 7.62 5.82 5.11
N GLY A 62 7.29 7.10 5.30
CA GLY A 62 7.58 8.13 4.31
C GLY A 62 6.52 9.21 4.20
N THR A 63 6.64 10.02 3.16
CA THR A 63 5.71 11.10 2.86
C THR A 63 5.34 11.04 1.38
N LEU A 64 4.05 11.25 1.09
CA LEU A 64 3.48 11.43 -0.25
C LEU A 64 3.25 12.92 -0.53
N LYS A 65 3.23 13.29 -1.80
CA LYS A 65 2.71 14.62 -2.19
C LYS A 65 1.19 14.62 -2.15
N GLU A 66 0.59 15.80 -2.15
CA GLU A 66 -0.87 15.93 -2.10
C GLU A 66 -1.55 15.34 -3.35
N GLU A 67 -0.86 15.41 -4.49
CA GLU A 67 -1.29 14.85 -5.78
C GLU A 67 -1.00 13.35 -5.94
N ASP A 68 -0.25 12.74 -5.01
CA ASP A 68 0.11 11.33 -5.07
C ASP A 68 -0.84 10.47 -4.22
N ASP A 69 -0.95 9.20 -4.60
CA ASP A 69 -1.77 8.19 -3.95
C ASP A 69 -0.94 6.93 -3.65
N LEU A 70 -1.30 6.20 -2.59
CA LEU A 70 -0.76 4.89 -2.28
C LEU A 70 -1.87 3.86 -2.25
N GLN A 71 -1.92 3.04 -3.28
CA GLN A 71 -2.90 1.98 -3.41
C GLN A 71 -2.37 0.71 -2.77
N ILE A 72 -3.17 0.15 -1.87
CA ILE A 72 -2.96 -1.17 -1.28
C ILE A 72 -4.11 -2.04 -1.76
N SER A 73 -3.80 -3.14 -2.43
CA SER A 73 -4.80 -4.07 -2.96
C SER A 73 -4.31 -5.51 -2.93
N VAL A 74 -5.23 -6.43 -3.21
CA VAL A 74 -4.91 -7.84 -3.42
C VAL A 74 -5.16 -8.16 -4.90
N GLU A 75 -4.10 -8.44 -5.64
CA GLU A 75 -4.18 -8.81 -7.05
C GLU A 75 -4.44 -10.32 -7.18
N VAL A 76 -5.46 -10.66 -7.95
CA VAL A 76 -5.90 -12.05 -8.16
C VAL A 76 -5.34 -12.54 -9.49
N PHE A 77 -4.68 -13.70 -9.45
CA PHE A 77 -4.24 -14.41 -10.64
C PHE A 77 -5.00 -15.73 -10.76
N GLU A 78 -5.51 -16.00 -11.95
CA GLU A 78 -6.12 -17.29 -12.32
C GLU A 78 -5.31 -17.90 -13.46
N ASN A 79 -4.84 -19.14 -13.28
CA ASN A 79 -3.97 -19.82 -14.24
C ASN A 79 -2.80 -18.93 -14.70
N GLY A 80 -2.14 -18.29 -13.73
CA GLY A 80 -1.00 -17.42 -13.98
C GLY A 80 -1.29 -16.05 -14.59
N LYS A 81 -2.55 -15.67 -14.77
CA LYS A 81 -2.92 -14.41 -15.41
C LYS A 81 -3.67 -13.50 -14.45
N ALA A 82 -3.25 -12.24 -14.38
CA ALA A 82 -3.95 -11.21 -13.62
C ALA A 82 -5.42 -11.12 -14.08
N LYS A 83 -6.33 -11.18 -13.12
CA LYS A 83 -7.77 -11.31 -13.36
C LYS A 83 -8.56 -10.15 -12.76
N ALA A 84 -8.24 -9.78 -11.52
CA ALA A 84 -8.98 -8.79 -10.76
C ALA A 84 -8.10 -8.18 -9.66
N GLU A 85 -8.58 -7.07 -9.10
CA GLU A 85 -8.07 -6.51 -7.85
C GLU A 85 -9.18 -6.50 -6.80
N LEU A 86 -8.85 -6.98 -5.61
CA LEU A 86 -9.72 -7.03 -4.44
C LEU A 86 -9.18 -6.11 -3.34
N LEU A 87 -10.04 -5.78 -2.37
CA LEU A 87 -9.66 -5.06 -1.15
C LEU A 87 -8.84 -3.79 -1.41
N LYS A 88 -9.13 -3.11 -2.52
CA LYS A 88 -8.42 -1.91 -2.94
C LYS A 88 -8.76 -0.74 -2.02
N SER A 89 -7.75 -0.17 -1.38
CA SER A 89 -7.88 1.06 -0.60
C SER A 89 -8.04 2.25 -1.55
N TRP A 90 -9.07 3.07 -1.31
CA TRP A 90 -9.30 4.34 -2.02
C TRP A 90 -9.47 5.47 -1.01
N ASP A 91 -8.99 6.68 -1.34
CA ASP A 91 -9.26 7.94 -0.63
C ASP A 91 -8.85 8.02 0.86
N ASP A 92 -8.21 7.00 1.43
CA ASP A 92 -7.95 6.90 2.87
C ASP A 92 -6.56 7.41 3.30
N ILE A 93 -5.94 8.26 2.47
CA ILE A 93 -4.49 8.33 2.42
C ILE A 93 -3.95 9.52 3.20
N GLU A 94 -3.49 9.19 4.41
CA GLU A 94 -2.48 9.95 5.13
C GLU A 94 -1.32 10.28 4.19
N THR A 95 -0.96 11.56 4.07
CA THR A 95 0.22 11.96 3.28
C THR A 95 1.53 11.66 4.00
N LYS A 96 1.49 11.19 5.25
CA LYS A 96 2.63 10.94 6.12
C LYS A 96 2.45 9.62 6.85
N TYR A 97 3.39 8.71 6.64
CA TYR A 97 3.44 7.42 7.32
C TYR A 97 4.65 7.38 8.24
N LYS A 98 4.41 7.04 9.51
CA LYS A 98 5.45 6.89 10.52
C LYS A 98 5.23 5.56 11.22
N ASP A 99 6.01 4.57 10.81
CA ASP A 99 5.88 3.18 11.28
C ASP A 99 4.45 2.65 11.15
N SER A 100 3.73 3.10 10.12
CA SER A 100 2.35 2.68 9.86
C SER A 100 2.35 1.20 9.48
N LEU A 101 1.53 0.40 10.15
CA LEU A 101 1.46 -1.04 9.90
C LEU A 101 0.42 -1.34 8.83
N ILE A 102 0.83 -2.19 7.89
CA ILE A 102 -0.06 -2.81 6.89
C ILE A 102 0.14 -4.32 6.94
N SER A 103 -0.85 -5.10 6.54
CA SER A 103 -0.77 -6.56 6.63
C SER A 103 -1.64 -7.26 5.62
N PHE A 104 -1.27 -8.49 5.30
CA PHE A 104 -2.11 -9.40 4.53
C PHE A 104 -2.13 -10.74 5.22
N GLY A 105 -3.32 -11.30 5.38
CA GLY A 105 -3.53 -12.60 5.99
C GLY A 105 -4.65 -13.38 5.34
N ILE A 106 -4.64 -14.67 5.64
CA ILE A 106 -5.64 -15.64 5.20
C ILE A 106 -6.17 -16.43 6.40
N SER A 107 -7.39 -16.90 6.27
CA SER A 107 -7.98 -17.91 7.14
C SER A 107 -8.96 -18.74 6.31
N ASP A 108 -9.05 -20.03 6.59
CA ASP A 108 -10.09 -20.87 5.98
C ASP A 108 -11.45 -20.45 6.55
N SER A 109 -12.48 -20.45 5.71
CA SER A 109 -13.85 -20.40 6.19
C SER A 109 -14.29 -21.78 6.65
N THR A 110 -15.08 -21.82 7.72
CA THR A 110 -15.62 -23.07 8.30
C THR A 110 -16.36 -23.93 7.27
N ASP A 111 -16.29 -25.25 7.49
CA ASP A 111 -16.65 -26.43 6.67
C ASP A 111 -17.88 -26.43 5.73
N GLU A 112 -18.73 -25.41 5.71
CA GLU A 112 -19.96 -25.40 4.89
C GLU A 112 -19.78 -24.79 3.49
N ASP A 113 -18.76 -23.96 3.27
CA ASP A 113 -18.40 -23.41 1.96
C ASP A 113 -16.86 -23.27 1.88
N PRO A 114 -16.16 -23.94 0.94
CA PRO A 114 -14.72 -23.81 0.82
C PRO A 114 -14.37 -22.44 0.24
N SER A 115 -14.21 -21.46 1.14
CA SER A 115 -13.80 -20.11 0.79
C SER A 115 -12.61 -19.68 1.64
N LEU A 116 -11.74 -18.89 1.03
CA LEU A 116 -10.63 -18.26 1.73
C LEU A 116 -11.07 -16.88 2.20
N LYS A 117 -10.98 -16.64 3.50
CA LYS A 117 -11.12 -15.31 4.05
C LYS A 117 -9.80 -14.56 3.85
N LEU A 118 -9.82 -13.57 2.96
CA LEU A 118 -8.71 -12.64 2.75
C LEU A 118 -8.84 -11.48 3.73
N ILE A 119 -7.74 -11.13 4.39
CA ILE A 119 -7.68 -10.12 5.44
C ILE A 119 -6.60 -9.11 5.04
N ASN A 120 -7.00 -7.87 4.77
CA ASN A 120 -6.10 -6.78 4.41
C ASN A 120 -6.12 -5.72 5.53
N GLY A 121 -5.01 -5.58 6.25
CA GLY A 121 -4.80 -4.48 7.18
C GLY A 121 -4.19 -3.29 6.45
N ILE A 122 -4.91 -2.18 6.46
CA ILE A 122 -4.49 -0.88 5.92
C ILE A 122 -4.33 0.12 7.07
N PRO A 123 -3.64 1.26 6.87
CA PRO A 123 -3.40 2.21 7.97
C PRO A 123 -4.68 2.68 8.68
N SER A 124 -5.79 2.80 7.93
CA SER A 124 -7.09 3.21 8.45
C SER A 124 -7.91 2.10 9.11
N GLY A 125 -7.51 0.83 9.00
CA GLY A 125 -8.25 -0.28 9.62
C GLY A 125 -8.07 -1.62 8.91
N LEU A 126 -9.15 -2.42 8.91
CA LEU A 126 -9.16 -3.79 8.41
C LEU A 126 -10.26 -3.96 7.37
N ALA A 127 -9.90 -4.52 6.21
CA ALA A 127 -10.83 -4.94 5.18
C ALA A 127 -10.75 -6.45 5.01
N THR A 128 -11.90 -7.10 4.84
CA THR A 128 -11.96 -8.56 4.61
C THR A 128 -12.90 -8.90 3.48
N THR A 129 -12.57 -9.94 2.71
CA THR A 129 -13.49 -10.54 1.74
C THR A 129 -13.36 -12.06 1.79
N PHE A 130 -14.39 -12.76 1.36
CA PHE A 130 -14.30 -14.20 1.09
C PHE A 130 -14.08 -14.41 -0.40
N TYR A 131 -13.26 -15.39 -0.75
CA TYR A 131 -13.03 -15.79 -2.12
C TYR A 131 -13.21 -17.32 -2.23
N PRO A 132 -14.16 -17.80 -3.05
CA PRO A 132 -14.36 -19.24 -3.24
C PRO A 132 -13.08 -19.92 -3.75
N SER A 133 -12.65 -20.98 -3.08
CA SER A 133 -11.42 -21.70 -3.45
C SER A 133 -11.59 -23.18 -3.20
N ASN A 134 -11.36 -23.98 -4.23
CA ASN A 134 -11.32 -25.44 -4.14
C ASN A 134 -9.88 -25.97 -4.15
N MET A 135 -8.89 -25.11 -3.89
CA MET A 135 -7.48 -25.50 -3.88
C MET A 135 -7.22 -26.47 -2.73
N THR A 136 -6.51 -27.55 -3.02
CA THR A 136 -6.22 -28.63 -2.04
C THR A 136 -4.83 -28.51 -1.45
N THR A 137 -3.93 -27.81 -2.16
CA THR A 137 -2.56 -27.54 -1.75
C THR A 137 -2.31 -26.05 -1.88
N TYR A 138 -1.72 -25.43 -0.86
CA TYR A 138 -1.36 -24.03 -0.92
C TYR A 138 -0.03 -23.72 -0.24
N SER A 139 0.52 -22.55 -0.57
CA SER A 139 1.59 -21.91 0.18
C SER A 139 1.24 -20.46 0.44
N PHE A 140 1.73 -19.94 1.55
CA PHE A 140 1.72 -18.53 1.84
C PHE A 140 3.13 -18.10 2.14
N SER A 141 3.55 -16.98 1.57
CA SER A 141 4.93 -16.56 1.66
C SER A 141 5.03 -15.06 1.64
N LYS A 142 5.92 -14.55 2.48
CA LYS A 142 6.44 -13.20 2.39
C LYS A 142 7.33 -13.10 1.14
N LEU A 143 7.16 -12.02 0.37
CA LEU A 143 7.83 -11.79 -0.91
C LEU A 143 8.90 -10.69 -0.86
N ILE A 144 9.12 -10.13 0.33
CA ILE A 144 10.18 -9.15 0.58
C ILE A 144 11.03 -9.56 1.79
N ASP A 145 12.34 -9.44 1.64
CA ASP A 145 13.31 -9.72 2.70
C ASP A 145 14.06 -8.47 3.16
N GLU A 146 14.21 -7.50 2.25
CA GLU A 146 14.91 -6.26 2.51
C GLU A 146 13.94 -5.07 2.45
N LYS A 147 14.38 -3.95 3.02
CA LYS A 147 13.68 -2.68 2.92
C LYS A 147 13.66 -2.19 1.46
N ILE A 148 12.47 -1.98 0.92
CA ILE A 148 12.29 -1.46 -0.44
C ILE A 148 11.92 0.01 -0.39
N THR A 149 12.50 0.80 -1.29
CA THR A 149 12.03 2.16 -1.60
C THR A 149 11.08 2.07 -2.79
N LEU A 150 9.88 2.62 -2.66
CA LEU A 150 8.87 2.57 -3.71
C LEU A 150 9.28 3.47 -4.87
N GLU A 151 9.08 2.96 -6.08
CA GLU A 151 9.13 3.73 -7.31
C GLU A 151 7.71 4.01 -7.78
N LYS A 152 7.43 5.25 -8.19
CA LYS A 152 6.11 5.64 -8.69
C LYS A 152 5.74 4.81 -9.92
N ASN A 153 4.48 4.36 -9.97
CA ASN A 153 3.89 3.52 -11.00
C ASN A 153 4.52 2.12 -11.17
N LYS A 154 5.30 1.66 -10.19
CA LYS A 154 5.86 0.32 -10.15
C LYS A 154 5.21 -0.47 -9.00
N PRO A 155 4.50 -1.57 -9.29
CA PRO A 155 3.90 -2.38 -8.24
C PRO A 155 4.96 -3.11 -7.44
N ILE A 156 4.71 -3.28 -6.14
CA ILE A 156 5.51 -4.11 -5.25
C ILE A 156 4.59 -5.17 -4.63
N TYR A 157 5.01 -6.43 -4.69
CA TYR A 157 4.32 -7.54 -4.07
C TYR A 157 5.00 -7.91 -2.74
N LEU A 158 4.24 -7.86 -1.64
CA LEU A 158 4.78 -7.99 -0.28
C LEU A 158 4.60 -9.39 0.31
N ALA A 159 3.48 -10.02 0.00
CA ALA A 159 3.14 -11.38 0.41
C ALA A 159 2.26 -12.03 -0.66
N GLY A 160 2.24 -13.35 -0.71
CA GLY A 160 1.45 -14.10 -1.66
C GLY A 160 0.88 -15.37 -1.06
N TRP A 161 -0.38 -15.65 -1.39
CA TRP A 161 -0.96 -16.98 -1.27
C TRP A 161 -1.03 -17.61 -2.66
N LEU A 162 -0.51 -18.83 -2.81
CA LEU A 162 -0.49 -19.57 -4.06
C LEU A 162 -1.19 -20.92 -3.84
N GLY A 163 -2.19 -21.22 -4.66
CA GLY A 163 -3.01 -22.42 -4.56
C GLY A 163 -3.03 -23.26 -5.83
N THR A 164 -3.14 -24.57 -5.63
CA THR A 164 -3.35 -25.54 -6.70
C THR A 164 -4.18 -26.74 -6.22
N THR A 165 -4.90 -27.35 -7.15
CA THR A 165 -5.53 -28.66 -6.99
C THR A 165 -4.57 -29.84 -7.25
N LYS A 166 -3.33 -29.54 -7.66
CA LYS A 166 -2.27 -30.55 -7.86
C LYS A 166 -1.65 -30.96 -6.53
N ASN A 167 -1.02 -32.13 -6.52
CA ASN A 167 -0.34 -32.69 -5.35
C ASN A 167 1.00 -32.01 -5.03
N GLU A 168 1.49 -31.13 -5.91
CA GLU A 168 2.75 -30.43 -5.75
C GLU A 168 2.57 -28.95 -6.10
N LEU A 169 3.20 -28.10 -5.30
CA LEU A 169 3.33 -26.68 -5.55
C LEU A 169 4.82 -26.36 -5.46
N ARG A 170 5.39 -25.83 -6.54
CA ARG A 170 6.77 -25.36 -6.50
C ARG A 170 6.83 -24.14 -5.59
N SER A 171 7.80 -24.12 -4.69
CA SER A 171 8.12 -22.91 -3.94
C SER A 171 8.50 -21.82 -4.95
N SER A 172 7.69 -20.77 -5.01
CA SER A 172 8.07 -19.57 -5.72
C SER A 172 9.28 -18.96 -5.03
N GLY A 173 10.34 -18.70 -5.81
CA GLY A 173 11.50 -17.98 -5.31
C GLY A 173 11.10 -16.59 -4.84
N VAL A 174 11.75 -16.09 -3.80
CA VAL A 174 11.57 -14.69 -3.37
C VAL A 174 12.40 -13.81 -4.28
N VAL A 175 11.73 -12.93 -5.04
CA VAL A 175 12.36 -11.83 -5.76
C VAL A 175 11.81 -10.55 -5.15
N ASN A 176 12.64 -9.88 -4.37
CA ASN A 176 12.27 -8.82 -3.43
C ASN A 176 11.32 -7.77 -4.02
N GLY A 177 10.02 -7.96 -3.82
CA GLY A 177 8.97 -7.04 -4.28
C GLY A 177 8.49 -7.23 -5.71
N GLU A 178 9.09 -8.14 -6.48
CA GLU A 178 8.70 -8.44 -7.85
C GLU A 178 7.63 -9.54 -7.90
N LEU A 179 7.07 -9.75 -9.10
CA LEU A 179 6.14 -10.84 -9.32
C LEU A 179 6.87 -12.17 -9.06
N PRO A 180 6.35 -13.05 -8.19
CA PRO A 180 7.03 -14.29 -7.86
C PRO A 180 7.15 -15.19 -9.10
N PRO A 181 8.35 -15.73 -9.40
CA PRO A 181 8.51 -16.71 -10.47
C PRO A 181 7.68 -17.95 -10.19
N GLY A 182 7.14 -18.56 -11.25
CA GLY A 182 6.28 -19.73 -11.14
C GLY A 182 4.81 -19.40 -10.90
N ILE A 183 4.41 -18.13 -10.83
CA ILE A 183 2.99 -17.76 -10.75
C ILE A 183 2.21 -18.27 -11.96
N GLU A 184 2.86 -18.38 -13.11
CA GLU A 184 2.34 -18.98 -14.34
C GLU A 184 1.92 -20.45 -14.19
N GLU A 185 2.47 -21.16 -13.20
CA GLU A 185 2.16 -22.57 -12.91
C GLU A 185 1.04 -22.73 -11.87
N THR A 186 0.62 -21.63 -11.22
CA THR A 186 -0.42 -21.61 -10.19
C THR A 186 -1.82 -21.53 -10.79
N GLU A 187 -2.78 -22.20 -10.17
CA GLU A 187 -4.19 -22.17 -10.61
C GLU A 187 -4.90 -20.95 -10.05
N LEU A 188 -4.59 -20.59 -8.81
CA LEU A 188 -5.09 -19.40 -8.13
C LEU A 188 -3.98 -18.77 -7.29
N ALA A 189 -3.82 -17.46 -7.35
CA ALA A 189 -2.94 -16.73 -6.47
C ALA A 189 -3.53 -15.39 -6.03
N PHE A 190 -3.21 -15.01 -4.80
CA PHE A 190 -3.51 -13.70 -4.22
C PHE A 190 -2.20 -13.03 -3.84
N LEU A 191 -1.87 -11.93 -4.52
CA LEU A 191 -0.67 -11.17 -4.21
C LEU A 191 -1.03 -9.86 -3.54
N TYR A 192 -0.45 -9.61 -2.36
CA TYR A 192 -0.60 -8.36 -1.67
C TYR A 192 0.26 -7.29 -2.33
N LYS A 193 -0.39 -6.33 -2.98
CA LYS A 193 0.23 -5.32 -3.82
C LYS A 193 0.18 -3.94 -3.18
N VAL A 194 1.29 -3.23 -3.28
CA VAL A 194 1.37 -1.80 -3.02
C VAL A 194 1.83 -1.05 -4.27
N LEU A 195 1.14 0.04 -4.60
CA LEU A 195 1.42 0.87 -5.76
C LEU A 195 1.35 2.35 -5.39
N TRP A 196 2.48 3.05 -5.52
CA TRP A 196 2.51 4.52 -5.49
C TRP A 196 2.12 5.05 -6.87
N THR A 197 1.06 5.86 -6.96
CA THR A 197 0.52 6.41 -8.21
C THR A 197 0.14 7.88 -8.05
N ASP A 198 -0.31 8.52 -9.13
CA ASP A 198 -1.06 9.77 -9.08
C ASP A 198 -2.47 9.53 -8.53
N LYS A 199 -3.03 10.49 -7.79
CA LYS A 199 -4.45 10.48 -7.44
C LYS A 199 -5.31 10.55 -8.71
N GLU A 200 -6.34 9.70 -8.77
CA GLU A 200 -7.35 9.83 -9.81
C GLU A 200 -8.18 11.11 -9.54
N ASN A 201 -8.15 12.05 -10.48
CA ASN A 201 -9.05 13.20 -10.44
C ASN A 201 -10.49 12.70 -10.67
N LYS A 202 -11.32 12.73 -9.62
CA LYS A 202 -12.77 12.50 -9.72
C LYS A 202 -13.48 13.65 -10.40
#